data_AF-A0A1F5E4J5-F1
#
_entry.id   AF-A0A1F5E4J5-F1
#
_cell.length_a   1.000
_cell.length_b   1.000
_cell.length_c   1.000
_cell.angle_alpha   90.00
_cell.angle_beta   90.00
_cell.angle_gamma   90.00
#
_symmetry.space_group_name_H-M   'P 1'
#
loop_
_entity.id
_entity.type
_entity.pdbx_description
1 polymer ?
#
loop_
_entity_poly.entity_id
_entity_poly.type
_entity_poly.pdbx_seq_one_letter_code
_entity_poly.pdbx_strand_id
1 'polypeptide(L)'
;MGKLIRVASFFVLSVFLLSMITIKPAEVKSVGYAKAAPAEKMAVTPAGYDDIGDILTQLNFNADVIQESDLSDLAKLKQYEVVYINCSAGLDNYVTTAASVLNQYVKEGGVIYASDYANYLIQTAFPGKINFYGQGSDTTGSSARIGSAGKVTAKIVDSGLASILGKTSAEVNFDLGSWAVIDSAGSGTKVHVTGPVSIYDSGTGGYSQEYMDELSKLDYSNPKAIEDFYAKYQSGTSSSSSSTQEKPYVVSFSEGEGEVLYTSFHNEAQKTTDMEKLVNWFAVRTRASKLARATGALVSGDDVVLQEVVDTINQGGEKSYTFNATGEADFKVILNFGGSAIDISVTDSKGSSVAEQSVTTPPYTKEVDAKEGKYTIKLKGTEIPSANYPFVLTISGAQAAAADPIYESTSTSSDTGTTLEQGIKDKIISFLKKVALYAGIGFLGIIVLIVLIIVLVKRSHRKKNQTQPPATPPAQPPTTPPVAK
;
A
#
# COMPACT_ATOMS: atom_id res chain seq x y z
N MET A 1 75.26 -12.85 82.03
CA MET A 1 75.00 -11.51 81.44
C MET A 1 74.46 -11.70 80.03
N GLY A 2 73.29 -11.10 79.72
CA GLY A 2 72.75 -10.74 78.38
C GLY A 2 72.27 -11.88 77.47
N LYS A 3 70.96 -12.08 77.22
CA LYS A 3 69.99 -11.33 76.37
C LYS A 3 70.11 -11.60 74.85
N LEU A 4 68.95 -11.99 74.27
CA LEU A 4 68.41 -11.58 72.94
C LEU A 4 69.15 -12.13 71.68
N ILE A 5 68.56 -12.40 70.50
CA ILE A 5 67.19 -12.44 69.93
C ILE A 5 67.32 -12.89 68.44
N ARG A 6 66.30 -13.59 67.88
CA ARG A 6 65.76 -13.56 66.49
C ARG A 6 66.69 -13.88 65.27
N VAL A 7 66.28 -14.29 64.07
CA VAL A 7 65.03 -14.71 63.35
C VAL A 7 65.47 -15.16 61.94
N ALA A 8 64.77 -16.14 61.34
CA ALA A 8 64.39 -16.39 59.92
C ALA A 8 65.31 -15.93 58.75
N SER A 9 65.38 -16.52 57.55
CA SER A 9 64.74 -17.62 56.83
C SER A 9 65.38 -17.57 55.43
N PHE A 10 65.77 -18.68 54.79
CA PHE A 10 65.87 -18.73 53.31
C PHE A 10 65.72 -20.18 52.79
N PHE A 11 64.62 -20.38 52.05
CA PHE A 11 64.47 -21.17 50.82
C PHE A 11 64.10 -22.68 50.80
N VAL A 12 63.11 -22.92 49.93
CA VAL A 12 62.67 -24.13 49.22
C VAL A 12 61.64 -25.04 49.90
N LEU A 13 60.36 -24.87 49.55
CA LEU A 13 59.53 -26.02 49.16
C LEU A 13 58.39 -25.60 48.21
N SER A 14 58.33 -26.32 47.09
CA SER A 14 57.36 -26.21 46.01
C SER A 14 55.91 -26.43 46.48
N VAL A 15 55.00 -25.53 46.10
CA VAL A 15 53.55 -25.76 46.14
C VAL A 15 52.95 -25.27 44.82
N PHE A 16 52.15 -26.16 44.22
CA PHE A 16 51.27 -25.95 43.08
C PHE A 16 50.46 -24.65 43.20
N LEU A 17 50.57 -23.76 42.22
CA LEU A 17 49.54 -22.76 41.95
C LEU A 17 48.98 -22.99 40.55
N LEU A 18 47.73 -23.44 40.51
CA LEU A 18 46.85 -23.31 39.34
C LEU A 18 46.88 -21.85 38.89
N SER A 19 47.33 -21.62 37.66
CA SER A 19 47.11 -20.34 36.99
C SER A 19 45.62 -20.21 36.72
N MET A 20 44.92 -19.40 37.52
CA MET A 20 43.69 -18.77 37.06
C MET A 20 44.06 -17.83 35.92
N ILE A 21 43.79 -18.27 34.69
CA ILE A 21 43.75 -17.37 33.54
C ILE A 21 42.50 -16.53 33.75
N THR A 22 42.67 -15.34 34.31
CA THR A 22 41.66 -14.28 34.23
C THR A 22 41.55 -13.88 32.76
N ILE A 23 40.59 -14.47 32.05
CA ILE A 23 40.16 -13.97 30.76
C ILE A 23 39.53 -12.60 31.06
N LYS A 24 40.28 -11.52 30.79
CA LYS A 24 39.68 -10.18 30.75
C LYS A 24 38.56 -10.23 29.71
N PRO A 25 37.33 -9.83 30.03
CA PRO A 25 36.32 -9.66 28.99
C PRO A 25 36.90 -8.70 27.95
N ALA A 26 36.84 -9.11 26.68
CA ALA A 26 37.23 -8.23 25.60
C ALA A 26 36.45 -6.92 25.74
N GLU A 27 37.17 -5.81 25.76
CA GLU A 27 36.58 -4.49 25.71
C GLU A 27 35.82 -4.39 24.38
N VAL A 28 34.50 -4.59 24.43
CA VAL A 28 33.61 -4.37 23.29
C VAL A 28 33.73 -2.89 23.00
N LYS A 29 34.49 -2.54 21.96
CA LYS A 29 34.48 -1.19 21.40
C LYS A 29 33.02 -0.87 21.12
N SER A 30 32.48 0.12 21.83
CA SER A 30 31.18 0.68 21.50
C SER A 30 31.22 1.09 20.04
N VAL A 31 30.50 0.34 19.21
CA VAL A 31 30.15 0.83 17.87
C VAL A 31 29.24 2.01 18.18
N GLY A 32 29.77 3.23 18.01
CA GLY A 32 29.03 4.46 18.28
C GLY A 32 27.67 4.36 17.61
N TYR A 33 26.62 4.45 18.42
CA TYR A 33 25.24 4.40 17.94
C TYR A 33 25.12 5.39 16.80
N ALA A 34 24.69 4.88 15.64
CA ALA A 34 24.34 5.73 14.53
C ALA A 34 23.38 6.80 15.05
N LYS A 35 23.80 8.05 14.89
CA LYS A 35 22.96 9.24 14.92
C LYS A 35 21.58 8.89 14.38
N ALA A 36 20.52 9.30 15.10
CA ALA A 36 19.11 9.09 14.71
C ALA A 36 18.97 9.04 13.18
N ALA A 37 18.38 7.95 12.67
CA ALA A 37 18.21 7.75 11.24
C ALA A 37 17.77 9.08 10.61
N PRO A 38 18.42 9.55 9.53
CA PRO A 38 18.07 10.82 8.91
C PRO A 38 16.56 10.85 8.68
N ALA A 39 15.94 12.02 8.88
CA ALA A 39 14.51 12.17 8.67
C ALA A 39 14.17 11.64 7.28
N GLU A 40 13.38 10.57 7.27
CA GLU A 40 12.99 9.85 6.07
C GLU A 40 12.34 10.83 5.09
N LYS A 41 12.98 11.04 3.94
CA LYS A 41 12.45 11.98 2.94
C LYS A 41 11.43 11.23 2.08
N MET A 42 10.19 11.68 2.11
CA MET A 42 9.09 11.07 1.36
C MET A 42 8.64 12.00 0.24
N ALA A 43 8.20 11.43 -0.87
CA ALA A 43 7.53 12.14 -1.95
C ALA A 43 6.13 11.60 -2.18
N VAL A 44 5.22 12.46 -2.61
CA VAL A 44 3.85 12.07 -3.00
C VAL A 44 3.49 12.76 -4.32
N THR A 45 2.87 12.05 -5.25
CA THR A 45 2.31 12.67 -6.47
C THR A 45 1.08 13.51 -6.13
N PRO A 46 0.62 14.44 -6.98
CA PRO A 46 -0.53 15.27 -6.66
C PRO A 46 -1.77 14.41 -6.40
N ALA A 47 -2.70 14.92 -5.59
CA ALA A 47 -3.99 14.29 -5.38
C ALA A 47 -4.74 14.13 -6.72
N GLY A 48 -5.40 12.99 -6.90
CA GLY A 48 -6.17 12.66 -8.09
C GLY A 48 -7.56 12.18 -7.70
N TYR A 49 -7.81 10.88 -7.95
CA TYR A 49 -8.97 10.17 -7.38
C TYR A 49 -8.70 9.63 -5.97
N ASP A 50 -7.44 9.69 -5.53
CA ASP A 50 -6.99 9.34 -4.18
C ASP A 50 -6.08 10.45 -3.65
N ASP A 51 -5.99 10.57 -2.33
CA ASP A 51 -5.10 11.50 -1.63
C ASP A 51 -4.43 10.83 -0.41
N ILE A 52 -3.44 9.99 -0.68
CA ILE A 52 -2.57 9.43 0.36
C ILE A 52 -1.74 10.53 1.05
N GLY A 53 -1.57 11.71 0.43
CA GLY A 53 -0.84 12.83 1.00
C GLY A 53 -1.55 13.43 2.22
N ASP A 54 -2.89 13.53 2.17
CA ASP A 54 -3.69 13.96 3.31
C ASP A 54 -3.59 12.95 4.48
N ILE A 55 -3.64 11.66 4.19
CA ILE A 55 -3.45 10.59 5.19
C ILE A 55 -2.06 10.69 5.85
N LEU A 56 -0.99 10.85 5.06
CA LEU A 56 0.35 11.05 5.60
C LEU A 56 0.40 12.27 6.53
N THR A 57 -0.26 13.36 6.15
CA THR A 57 -0.36 14.57 6.97
C THR A 57 -1.11 14.32 8.27
N GLN A 58 -2.22 13.57 8.25
CA GLN A 58 -2.98 13.17 9.43
C GLN A 58 -2.14 12.31 10.40
N LEU A 59 -1.24 11.49 9.85
CA LEU A 59 -0.27 10.70 10.59
C LEU A 59 0.95 11.50 11.08
N ASN A 60 0.96 12.80 10.85
CA ASN A 60 2.07 13.71 11.15
C ASN A 60 3.37 13.34 10.42
N PHE A 61 3.23 12.81 9.20
CA PHE A 61 4.32 12.60 8.25
C PHE A 61 4.33 13.72 7.21
N ASN A 62 5.53 14.11 6.77
CA ASN A 62 5.72 15.15 5.77
C ASN A 62 6.29 14.54 4.49
N ALA A 63 5.53 14.63 3.40
CA ALA A 63 5.99 14.23 2.07
C ALA A 63 6.05 15.45 1.15
N ASP A 64 7.12 15.56 0.36
CA ASP A 64 7.22 16.57 -0.68
C ASP A 64 6.26 16.22 -1.83
N VAL A 65 5.47 17.18 -2.27
CA VAL A 65 4.65 16.98 -3.48
C VAL A 65 5.56 17.05 -4.72
N ILE A 66 5.63 15.96 -5.48
CA ILE A 66 6.28 15.89 -6.79
C ILE A 66 5.21 15.83 -7.89
N GLN A 67 5.56 16.16 -9.13
CA GLN A 67 4.66 16.02 -10.29
C GLN A 67 4.71 14.58 -10.83
N GLU A 68 3.65 14.11 -11.50
CA GLU A 68 3.65 12.79 -12.14
C GLU A 68 4.77 12.65 -13.20
N SER A 69 5.13 13.74 -13.88
CA SER A 69 6.25 13.77 -14.82
C SER A 69 7.61 13.50 -14.16
N ASP A 70 7.74 13.80 -12.86
CA ASP A 70 8.96 13.55 -12.09
C ASP A 70 9.22 12.05 -11.86
N LEU A 71 8.21 11.19 -12.03
CA LEU A 71 8.37 9.73 -11.96
C LEU A 71 9.31 9.20 -13.06
N SER A 72 9.60 10.00 -14.08
CA SER A 72 10.56 9.69 -15.14
C SER A 72 11.99 10.20 -14.83
N ASP A 73 12.23 10.79 -13.65
CA ASP A 73 13.54 11.31 -13.24
C ASP A 73 14.10 10.51 -12.06
N LEU A 74 14.98 9.55 -12.35
CA LEU A 74 15.61 8.71 -11.33
C LEU A 74 16.43 9.51 -10.31
N ALA A 75 17.11 10.57 -10.74
CA ALA A 75 17.95 11.37 -9.85
C ALA A 75 17.08 12.14 -8.84
N LYS A 76 15.88 12.55 -9.26
CA LYS A 76 14.88 13.13 -8.37
C LYS A 76 14.31 12.09 -7.42
N LEU A 77 13.90 10.91 -7.91
CA LEU A 77 13.33 9.87 -7.04
C LEU A 77 14.33 9.39 -5.97
N LYS A 78 15.62 9.28 -6.30
CA LYS A 78 16.68 8.89 -5.36
C LYS A 78 16.90 9.86 -4.18
N GLN A 79 16.29 11.05 -4.21
CA GLN A 79 16.28 11.93 -3.04
C GLN A 79 15.33 11.44 -1.96
N TYR A 80 14.42 10.51 -2.29
CA TYR A 80 13.34 10.04 -1.45
C TYR A 80 13.52 8.56 -1.11
N GLU A 81 13.22 8.20 0.14
CA GLU A 81 13.19 6.81 0.58
C GLU A 81 11.90 6.11 0.16
N VAL A 82 10.80 6.87 0.14
CA VAL A 82 9.47 6.40 -0.26
C VAL A 82 8.85 7.38 -1.24
N VAL A 83 8.28 6.86 -2.34
CA VAL A 83 7.47 7.59 -3.30
C VAL A 83 6.05 7.03 -3.26
N TYR A 84 5.09 7.87 -2.88
CA TYR A 84 3.67 7.57 -2.85
C TYR A 84 3.02 8.05 -4.16
N ILE A 85 2.39 7.14 -4.90
CA ILE A 85 1.76 7.39 -6.19
C ILE A 85 0.24 7.28 -6.01
N ASN A 86 -0.44 8.42 -5.99
CA ASN A 86 -1.90 8.52 -5.92
C ASN A 86 -2.56 7.95 -7.18
N CYS A 87 -3.79 7.47 -7.04
CA CYS A 87 -4.66 7.15 -8.18
C CYS A 87 -4.96 8.41 -9.00
N SER A 88 -4.68 8.37 -10.31
CA SER A 88 -4.92 9.48 -11.23
C SER A 88 -5.04 8.98 -12.67
N ALA A 89 -5.94 9.59 -13.44
CA ALA A 89 -6.04 9.35 -14.88
C ALA A 89 -4.80 9.84 -15.67
N GLY A 90 -4.03 10.76 -15.10
CA GLY A 90 -2.84 11.34 -15.74
C GLY A 90 -1.68 10.35 -15.89
N LEU A 91 -1.60 9.36 -15.00
CA LEU A 91 -0.48 8.40 -14.91
C LEU A 91 -0.23 7.63 -16.21
N ASP A 92 -1.28 7.30 -16.96
CA ASP A 92 -1.16 6.53 -18.21
C ASP A 92 -0.27 7.24 -19.25
N ASN A 93 -0.19 8.57 -19.19
CA ASN A 93 0.67 9.36 -20.09
C ASN A 93 2.17 9.18 -19.82
N TYR A 94 2.54 8.72 -18.62
CA TYR A 94 3.93 8.63 -18.17
C TYR A 94 4.44 7.18 -18.13
N VAL A 95 3.60 6.18 -18.40
CA VAL A 95 3.98 4.76 -18.27
C VAL A 95 5.23 4.41 -19.08
N THR A 96 5.29 4.87 -20.33
CA THR A 96 6.42 4.57 -21.22
C THR A 96 7.76 5.14 -20.73
N THR A 97 7.74 6.28 -20.05
CA THR A 97 8.96 6.96 -19.59
C THR A 97 9.31 6.63 -18.14
N ALA A 98 8.31 6.41 -17.28
CA ALA A 98 8.48 6.20 -15.85
C ALA A 98 8.71 4.74 -15.46
N ALA A 99 8.17 3.76 -16.20
CA ALA A 99 8.19 2.36 -15.75
C ALA A 99 9.62 1.81 -15.50
N SER A 100 10.56 2.05 -16.42
CA SER A 100 11.95 1.63 -16.26
C SER A 100 12.66 2.36 -15.11
N VAL A 101 12.33 3.64 -14.90
CA VAL A 101 12.86 4.47 -13.82
C VAL A 101 12.39 3.98 -12.46
N LEU A 102 11.09 3.66 -12.32
CA LEU A 102 10.54 3.09 -11.10
C LEU A 102 11.13 1.72 -10.79
N ASN A 103 11.29 0.86 -11.81
CA ASN A 103 11.95 -0.43 -11.64
C ASN A 103 13.37 -0.25 -11.08
N GLN A 104 14.14 0.66 -11.66
CA GLN A 104 15.50 0.95 -11.20
C GLN A 104 15.52 1.58 -9.79
N TYR A 105 14.64 2.54 -9.52
CA TYR A 105 14.52 3.17 -8.20
C TYR A 105 14.27 2.13 -7.10
N VAL A 106 13.34 1.20 -7.32
CA VAL A 106 13.04 0.14 -6.35
C VAL A 106 14.21 -0.85 -6.24
N LYS A 107 14.80 -1.30 -7.36
CA LYS A 107 15.97 -2.18 -7.31
C LYS A 107 17.13 -1.62 -6.49
N GLU A 108 17.30 -0.31 -6.50
CA GLU A 108 18.34 0.41 -5.76
C GLU A 108 17.94 0.78 -4.31
N GLY A 109 16.83 0.26 -3.81
CA GLY A 109 16.42 0.40 -2.40
C GLY A 109 15.30 1.40 -2.13
N GLY A 110 14.74 2.00 -3.18
CA GLY A 110 13.56 2.84 -3.10
C GLY A 110 12.29 2.05 -2.76
N VAL A 111 11.33 2.72 -2.13
CA VAL A 111 10.04 2.12 -1.77
C VAL A 111 8.92 2.84 -2.52
N ILE A 112 7.98 2.06 -3.08
CA ILE A 112 6.79 2.61 -3.75
C ILE A 112 5.54 2.20 -3.00
N TYR A 113 4.67 3.17 -2.76
CA TYR A 113 3.26 2.96 -2.53
C TYR A 113 2.50 3.38 -3.78
N ALA A 114 1.52 2.58 -4.24
CA ALA A 114 0.69 2.94 -5.39
C ALA A 114 -0.75 2.48 -5.22
N SER A 115 -1.72 3.27 -5.69
CA SER A 115 -3.15 2.91 -5.63
C SER A 115 -3.83 2.91 -7.01
N ASP A 116 -4.73 1.94 -7.17
CA ASP A 116 -5.74 1.83 -8.22
C ASP A 116 -5.23 2.12 -9.65
N TYR A 117 -5.48 3.29 -10.24
CA TYR A 117 -5.09 3.56 -11.64
C TYR A 117 -3.57 3.59 -11.88
N ALA A 118 -2.76 3.58 -10.82
CA ALA A 118 -1.33 3.29 -10.93
C ALA A 118 -1.03 1.86 -11.43
N ASN A 119 -2.05 0.99 -11.55
CA ASN A 119 -1.95 -0.40 -12.02
C ASN A 119 -1.10 -0.56 -13.27
N TYR A 120 -1.30 0.27 -14.30
CA TYR A 120 -0.60 0.12 -15.57
C TYR A 120 0.89 0.43 -15.46
N LEU A 121 1.20 1.46 -14.68
CA LEU A 121 2.57 1.86 -14.39
C LEU A 121 3.29 0.77 -13.58
N ILE A 122 2.67 0.27 -12.52
CA ILE A 122 3.23 -0.81 -11.68
C ILE A 122 3.40 -2.10 -12.47
N GLN A 123 2.41 -2.48 -13.27
CA GLN A 123 2.49 -3.66 -14.13
C GLN A 123 3.63 -3.56 -15.14
N THR A 124 3.78 -2.41 -15.80
CA THR A 124 4.83 -2.19 -16.80
C THR A 124 6.21 -2.15 -16.15
N ALA A 125 6.33 -1.56 -14.95
CA ALA A 125 7.57 -1.49 -14.19
C ALA A 125 7.98 -2.84 -13.60
N PHE A 126 7.02 -3.70 -13.23
CA PHE A 126 7.24 -4.94 -12.50
C PHE A 126 6.41 -6.10 -13.09
N PRO A 127 6.71 -6.51 -14.35
CA PRO A 127 5.92 -7.49 -15.05
C PRO A 127 5.87 -8.83 -14.29
N GLY A 128 4.66 -9.37 -14.13
CA GLY A 128 4.43 -10.67 -13.49
C GLY A 128 4.47 -10.67 -11.97
N LYS A 129 4.68 -9.52 -11.29
CA LYS A 129 4.54 -9.41 -9.83
C LYS A 129 3.09 -9.30 -9.40
N ILE A 130 2.29 -8.51 -10.12
CA ILE A 130 0.84 -8.41 -9.94
C ILE A 130 0.19 -8.74 -11.28
N ASN A 131 -0.65 -9.78 -11.30
CA ASN A 131 -1.42 -10.13 -12.47
C ASN A 131 -2.78 -9.44 -12.35
N PHE A 132 -2.97 -8.35 -13.08
CA PHE A 132 -4.25 -7.67 -13.14
C PHE A 132 -5.25 -8.45 -14.00
N TYR A 133 -6.54 -8.16 -13.85
CA TYR A 133 -7.59 -8.81 -14.65
C TYR A 133 -7.50 -8.44 -16.13
N GLY A 134 -7.93 -9.37 -17.00
CA GLY A 134 -8.03 -9.13 -18.44
C GLY A 134 -6.68 -8.95 -19.12
N GLN A 135 -5.67 -9.75 -18.74
CA GLN A 135 -4.31 -9.66 -19.26
C GLN A 135 -4.06 -10.53 -20.50
N GLY A 136 -3.30 -9.97 -21.45
CA GLY A 136 -2.82 -10.57 -22.71
C GLY A 136 -1.73 -9.70 -23.34
N SER A 137 -1.10 -10.14 -24.44
CA SER A 137 0.08 -9.45 -25.01
C SER A 137 -0.16 -8.03 -25.54
N ASP A 138 -1.43 -7.60 -25.69
CA ASP A 138 -1.84 -6.29 -26.24
C ASP A 138 -2.69 -5.45 -25.26
N THR A 139 -2.69 -5.78 -23.97
CA THR A 139 -3.63 -5.15 -23.02
C THR A 139 -3.09 -3.86 -22.39
N THR A 140 -3.87 -2.78 -22.47
CA THR A 140 -3.59 -1.50 -21.80
C THR A 140 -4.03 -1.56 -20.33
N GLY A 141 -3.55 -0.61 -19.52
CA GLY A 141 -3.98 -0.43 -18.12
C GLY A 141 -5.49 -0.45 -17.88
N SER A 142 -6.27 -0.02 -18.87
CA SER A 142 -7.73 0.07 -18.80
C SER A 142 -8.44 -1.29 -18.79
N SER A 143 -7.82 -2.38 -19.26
CA SER A 143 -8.48 -3.70 -19.29
C SER A 143 -8.77 -4.26 -17.89
N ALA A 144 -7.98 -3.85 -16.89
CA ALA A 144 -8.15 -4.25 -15.50
C ALA A 144 -9.14 -3.37 -14.73
N ARG A 145 -9.46 -2.17 -15.25
CA ARG A 145 -10.27 -1.11 -14.60
C ARG A 145 -11.77 -1.38 -14.77
N ILE A 146 -12.21 -2.53 -14.27
CA ILE A 146 -13.57 -3.06 -14.50
C ILE A 146 -14.33 -3.36 -13.21
N GLY A 147 -13.75 -3.05 -12.05
CA GLY A 147 -14.39 -3.30 -10.78
C GLY A 147 -15.63 -2.43 -10.57
N SER A 148 -16.71 -3.00 -10.05
CA SER A 148 -17.91 -2.24 -9.71
C SER A 148 -17.76 -1.54 -8.37
N ALA A 149 -18.33 -0.34 -8.24
CA ALA A 149 -18.41 0.37 -6.97
C ALA A 149 -19.24 -0.42 -5.94
N GLY A 150 -18.97 -0.20 -4.66
CA GLY A 150 -19.73 -0.80 -3.57
C GLY A 150 -18.89 -1.07 -2.34
N LYS A 151 -19.59 -1.43 -1.25
CA LYS A 151 -18.96 -1.89 -0.02
C LYS A 151 -18.82 -3.39 -0.03
N VAL A 152 -17.68 -3.89 0.41
CA VAL A 152 -17.42 -5.32 0.56
C VAL A 152 -16.80 -5.59 1.93
N THR A 153 -17.09 -6.76 2.48
CA THR A 153 -16.34 -7.27 3.63
C THR A 153 -15.11 -8.02 3.10
N ALA A 154 -13.94 -7.40 3.23
CA ALA A 154 -12.66 -7.98 2.85
C ALA A 154 -12.09 -8.82 4.01
N LYS A 155 -11.34 -9.86 3.67
CA LYS A 155 -10.56 -10.70 4.59
C LYS A 155 -9.14 -10.18 4.69
N ILE A 156 -8.65 -10.04 5.92
CA ILE A 156 -7.26 -9.75 6.25
C ILE A 156 -6.55 -11.10 6.39
N VAL A 157 -5.78 -11.47 5.37
CA VAL A 157 -5.12 -12.79 5.28
C VAL A 157 -3.68 -12.76 5.81
N ASP A 158 -3.11 -11.56 6.00
CA ASP A 158 -1.83 -11.37 6.67
C ASP A 158 -2.03 -11.39 8.19
N SER A 159 -1.44 -12.37 8.88
CA SER A 159 -1.57 -12.57 10.33
C SER A 159 -0.96 -11.45 11.16
N GLY A 160 0.06 -10.77 10.65
CA GLY A 160 0.66 -9.62 11.32
C GLY A 160 -0.24 -8.40 11.23
N LEU A 161 -0.77 -8.11 10.04
CA LEU A 161 -1.77 -7.06 9.84
C LEU A 161 -3.04 -7.34 10.65
N ALA A 162 -3.54 -8.58 10.63
CA ALA A 162 -4.71 -8.97 11.43
C ALA A 162 -4.50 -8.70 12.93
N SER A 163 -3.29 -8.96 13.43
CA SER A 163 -2.94 -8.69 14.83
C SER A 163 -2.95 -7.21 15.20
N ILE A 164 -2.57 -6.33 14.26
CA ILE A 164 -2.59 -4.87 14.42
C ILE A 164 -4.04 -4.36 14.41
N LEU A 165 -4.87 -4.91 13.53
CA LEU A 165 -6.28 -4.51 13.41
C LEU A 165 -7.16 -5.11 14.51
N GLY A 166 -6.71 -6.17 15.20
CA GLY A 166 -7.50 -6.89 16.19
C GLY A 166 -8.54 -7.84 15.58
N LYS A 167 -8.49 -8.07 14.26
CA LYS A 167 -9.55 -8.71 13.46
C LYS A 167 -9.02 -9.27 12.16
N THR A 168 -9.76 -10.21 11.57
CA THR A 168 -9.44 -10.87 10.30
C THR A 168 -10.30 -10.40 9.13
N SER A 169 -11.12 -9.36 9.32
CA SER A 169 -11.94 -8.77 8.26
C SER A 169 -12.12 -7.27 8.43
N ALA A 170 -12.25 -6.53 7.33
CA ALA A 170 -12.54 -5.10 7.33
C ALA A 170 -13.54 -4.75 6.20
N GLU A 171 -14.37 -3.73 6.40
CA GLU A 171 -15.18 -3.17 5.31
C GLU A 171 -14.29 -2.31 4.42
N VAL A 172 -14.28 -2.62 3.12
CA VAL A 172 -13.65 -1.79 2.08
C VAL A 172 -14.76 -1.13 1.27
N ASN A 173 -14.67 0.19 1.13
CA ASN A 173 -15.60 0.98 0.32
C ASN A 173 -14.95 1.34 -1.02
N PHE A 174 -15.37 0.68 -2.09
CA PHE A 174 -15.08 1.12 -3.46
C PHE A 174 -16.07 2.23 -3.81
N ASP A 175 -15.70 3.47 -3.52
CA ASP A 175 -16.54 4.65 -3.71
C ASP A 175 -16.81 4.96 -5.18
N LEU A 176 -15.87 4.60 -6.04
CA LEU A 176 -15.94 4.74 -7.49
C LEU A 176 -15.81 3.37 -8.16
N GLY A 177 -16.54 3.23 -9.27
CA GLY A 177 -16.42 2.07 -10.14
C GLY A 177 -15.25 2.21 -11.09
N SER A 178 -15.02 1.18 -11.89
CA SER A 178 -13.87 1.03 -12.79
C SER A 178 -12.52 0.94 -12.07
N TRP A 179 -12.51 0.53 -10.81
CA TRP A 179 -11.25 0.25 -10.10
C TRP A 179 -10.51 -0.95 -10.71
N ALA A 180 -9.20 -0.96 -10.58
CA ALA A 180 -8.28 -1.93 -11.14
C ALA A 180 -8.28 -3.24 -10.36
N VAL A 181 -8.83 -4.29 -10.97
CA VAL A 181 -8.96 -5.62 -10.38
C VAL A 181 -7.63 -6.38 -10.48
N ILE A 182 -7.11 -6.84 -9.34
CA ILE A 182 -6.02 -7.83 -9.30
C ILE A 182 -6.65 -9.21 -9.53
N ASP A 183 -6.20 -9.93 -10.55
CA ASP A 183 -6.65 -11.30 -10.80
C ASP A 183 -5.92 -12.31 -9.90
N SER A 184 -4.60 -12.16 -9.77
CA SER A 184 -3.76 -12.98 -8.91
C SER A 184 -2.45 -12.30 -8.53
N ALA A 185 -1.86 -12.74 -7.43
CA ALA A 185 -0.49 -12.38 -7.05
C ALA A 185 0.52 -13.25 -7.82
N GLY A 186 1.58 -12.63 -8.32
CA GLY A 186 2.69 -13.31 -8.97
C GLY A 186 3.70 -13.91 -7.98
N SER A 187 4.75 -14.50 -8.52
CA SER A 187 5.82 -15.09 -7.70
C SER A 187 6.53 -14.03 -6.86
N GLY A 188 6.70 -14.32 -5.56
CA GLY A 188 7.33 -13.40 -4.61
C GLY A 188 6.46 -12.22 -4.16
N THR A 189 5.16 -12.26 -4.48
CA THR A 189 4.18 -11.24 -4.06
C THR A 189 3.37 -11.75 -2.88
N LYS A 190 3.37 -10.99 -1.78
CA LYS A 190 2.58 -11.25 -0.59
C LYS A 190 1.20 -10.62 -0.73
N VAL A 191 0.15 -11.37 -0.42
CA VAL A 191 -1.22 -10.87 -0.35
C VAL A 191 -1.54 -10.53 1.10
N HIS A 192 -2.03 -9.32 1.34
CA HIS A 192 -2.40 -8.87 2.69
C HIS A 192 -3.91 -8.88 2.93
N VAL A 193 -4.67 -8.50 1.90
CA VAL A 193 -6.12 -8.37 1.95
C VAL A 193 -6.72 -8.99 0.71
N THR A 194 -7.78 -9.76 0.88
CA THR A 194 -8.58 -10.35 -0.21
C THR A 194 -10.06 -10.01 -0.03
N GLY A 195 -10.86 -10.10 -1.07
CA GLY A 195 -12.30 -9.95 -0.95
C GLY A 195 -13.07 -10.36 -2.21
N PRO A 196 -14.41 -10.43 -2.11
CA PRO A 196 -15.27 -10.77 -3.24
C PRO A 196 -15.28 -9.65 -4.28
N VAL A 197 -15.16 -9.97 -5.57
CA VAL A 197 -15.15 -8.97 -6.63
C VAL A 197 -16.44 -8.99 -7.43
N SER A 198 -17.03 -7.81 -7.58
CA SER A 198 -18.03 -7.56 -8.63
C SER A 198 -17.34 -6.81 -9.75
N ILE A 199 -17.41 -7.36 -10.97
CA ILE A 199 -16.89 -6.72 -12.18
C ILE A 199 -18.05 -6.34 -13.10
N TYR A 200 -17.83 -5.34 -13.95
CA TYR A 200 -18.70 -5.12 -15.10
C TYR A 200 -18.54 -6.29 -16.08
N ASP A 201 -19.64 -6.92 -16.48
CA ASP A 201 -19.62 -8.01 -17.46
C ASP A 201 -19.19 -7.48 -18.83
N SER A 202 -18.02 -7.94 -19.26
CA SER A 202 -17.45 -7.66 -20.58
C SER A 202 -18.08 -8.51 -21.69
N GLY A 203 -18.94 -9.49 -21.35
CA GLY A 203 -19.69 -10.35 -22.26
C GLY A 203 -20.82 -9.66 -23.02
N THR A 204 -21.19 -8.44 -22.66
CA THR A 204 -22.06 -7.56 -23.44
C THR A 204 -21.46 -6.16 -23.65
N GLY A 205 -20.13 -6.03 -23.55
CA GLY A 205 -19.37 -4.78 -23.50
C GLY A 205 -19.33 -3.92 -24.77
N GLY A 206 -20.42 -3.85 -25.54
CA GLY A 206 -20.75 -2.64 -26.26
C GLY A 206 -21.75 -1.88 -25.40
N TYR A 207 -21.56 -0.57 -25.19
CA TYR A 207 -22.68 0.28 -24.82
C TYR A 207 -23.88 -0.11 -25.68
N SER A 208 -25.05 -0.34 -25.08
CA SER A 208 -26.22 -0.72 -25.87
C SER A 208 -26.42 0.33 -26.98
N GLN A 209 -26.93 -0.07 -28.15
CA GLN A 209 -27.22 0.88 -29.22
C GLN A 209 -28.09 2.04 -28.69
N GLU A 210 -28.97 1.74 -27.73
CA GLU A 210 -29.77 2.70 -26.99
C GLU A 210 -28.93 3.69 -26.15
N TYR A 211 -27.93 3.22 -25.40
CA TYR A 211 -27.00 4.10 -24.68
C TYR A 211 -26.27 5.03 -25.65
N MET A 212 -25.73 4.50 -26.76
CA MET A 212 -24.99 5.31 -27.73
C MET A 212 -25.90 6.30 -28.45
N ASP A 213 -27.13 5.90 -28.77
CA ASP A 213 -28.14 6.76 -29.39
C ASP A 213 -28.60 7.87 -28.44
N GLU A 214 -28.77 7.58 -27.15
CA GLU A 214 -29.12 8.59 -26.14
C GLU A 214 -27.96 9.51 -25.81
N LEU A 215 -26.74 8.98 -25.68
CA LEU A 215 -25.51 9.77 -25.50
C LEU A 215 -25.31 10.74 -26.67
N SER A 216 -25.55 10.29 -27.91
CA SER A 216 -25.42 11.14 -29.10
C SER A 216 -26.44 12.28 -29.18
N LYS A 217 -27.55 12.16 -28.43
CA LYS A 217 -28.64 13.14 -28.36
C LYS A 217 -28.60 13.96 -27.06
N LEU A 218 -27.64 13.69 -26.18
CA LEU A 218 -27.54 14.35 -24.89
C LEU A 218 -27.21 15.83 -25.08
N ASP A 219 -28.02 16.69 -24.48
CA ASP A 219 -27.74 18.12 -24.44
C ASP A 219 -26.70 18.40 -23.35
N TYR A 220 -25.43 18.42 -23.76
CA TYR A 220 -24.30 18.70 -22.87
C TYR A 220 -24.29 20.12 -22.29
N SER A 221 -25.15 21.02 -22.78
CA SER A 221 -25.30 22.36 -22.19
C SER A 221 -26.29 22.41 -21.03
N ASN A 222 -27.01 21.31 -20.77
CA ASN A 222 -27.99 21.18 -19.70
C ASN A 222 -27.48 20.21 -18.60
N PRO A 223 -27.01 20.73 -17.45
CA PRO A 223 -26.48 19.91 -16.36
C PRO A 223 -27.48 18.87 -15.84
N LYS A 224 -28.78 19.19 -15.86
CA LYS A 224 -29.82 18.26 -15.40
C LYS A 224 -30.03 17.10 -16.37
N ALA A 225 -29.94 17.34 -17.68
CA ALA A 225 -30.03 16.25 -18.67
C ALA A 225 -28.84 15.30 -18.55
N ILE A 226 -27.65 15.84 -18.27
CA ILE A 226 -26.44 15.06 -17.99
C ILE A 226 -26.62 14.23 -16.71
N GLU A 227 -27.06 14.85 -15.62
CA GLU A 227 -27.32 14.19 -14.34
C GLU A 227 -28.37 13.08 -14.47
N ASP A 228 -29.50 13.36 -15.15
CA ASP A 228 -30.58 12.41 -15.37
C ASP A 228 -30.12 11.24 -16.29
N PHE A 229 -29.29 11.51 -17.32
CA PHE A 229 -28.68 10.47 -18.17
C PHE A 229 -27.73 9.57 -17.37
N TYR A 230 -26.84 10.15 -16.56
CA TYR A 230 -25.95 9.37 -15.72
C TYR A 230 -26.71 8.61 -14.63
N ALA A 231 -27.74 9.18 -14.01
CA ALA A 231 -28.59 8.48 -13.05
C ALA A 231 -29.34 7.29 -13.69
N LYS A 232 -29.80 7.47 -14.94
CA LYS A 232 -30.46 6.42 -15.74
C LYS A 232 -29.54 5.24 -16.03
N TYR A 233 -28.27 5.48 -16.36
CA TYR A 233 -27.31 4.43 -16.71
C TYR A 233 -26.36 4.01 -15.59
N GLN A 234 -26.31 4.73 -14.46
CA GLN A 234 -25.67 4.28 -13.22
C GLN A 234 -26.38 3.06 -12.60
N SER A 235 -27.66 2.83 -12.96
CA SER A 235 -28.46 1.69 -12.48
C SER A 235 -28.74 0.64 -13.56
N GLY A 236 -28.26 0.84 -14.80
CA GLY A 236 -28.53 -0.03 -15.93
C GLY A 236 -27.63 -1.26 -15.93
N THR A 237 -28.09 -2.35 -15.30
CA THR A 237 -27.87 -3.75 -15.70
C THR A 237 -26.65 -4.02 -16.60
N SER A 238 -25.46 -3.67 -16.15
CA SER A 238 -24.34 -4.57 -16.37
C SER A 238 -24.69 -5.77 -15.52
N SER A 239 -24.83 -6.94 -16.13
CA SER A 239 -24.94 -8.19 -15.39
C SER A 239 -23.69 -8.27 -14.50
N SER A 240 -23.67 -7.69 -13.31
CA SER A 240 -22.52 -7.79 -12.43
C SER A 240 -22.45 -9.26 -12.05
N SER A 241 -21.57 -10.00 -12.72
CA SER A 241 -21.24 -11.33 -12.27
C SER A 241 -20.44 -11.12 -11.00
N SER A 242 -21.09 -11.20 -9.84
CA SER A 242 -20.37 -11.34 -8.60
C SER A 242 -19.56 -12.63 -8.70
N SER A 243 -18.25 -12.48 -8.80
CA SER A 243 -17.34 -13.60 -8.68
C SER A 243 -17.38 -14.04 -7.22
N THR A 244 -17.79 -15.28 -6.97
CA THR A 244 -17.59 -15.91 -5.66
C THR A 244 -16.12 -16.17 -5.36
N GLN A 245 -15.24 -16.03 -6.36
CA GLN A 245 -13.80 -16.13 -6.19
C GLN A 245 -13.27 -14.84 -5.55
N GLU A 246 -12.63 -15.01 -4.39
CA GLU A 246 -11.92 -13.95 -3.70
C GLU A 246 -10.68 -13.54 -4.49
N LYS A 247 -10.45 -12.24 -4.59
CA LYS A 247 -9.30 -11.66 -5.29
C LYS A 247 -8.47 -10.79 -4.34
N PRO A 248 -7.16 -10.61 -4.61
CA PRO A 248 -6.34 -9.69 -3.84
C PRO A 248 -6.82 -8.24 -3.97
N TYR A 249 -6.79 -7.48 -2.87
CA TYR A 249 -6.97 -6.02 -2.88
C TYR A 249 -5.70 -5.28 -2.52
N VAL A 250 -4.90 -5.86 -1.62
CA VAL A 250 -3.66 -5.29 -1.12
C VAL A 250 -2.56 -6.32 -1.26
N VAL A 251 -1.50 -5.94 -1.95
CA VAL A 251 -0.34 -6.80 -2.19
C VAL A 251 0.96 -6.02 -1.97
N SER A 252 2.02 -6.73 -1.63
CA SER A 252 3.38 -6.17 -1.67
C SER A 252 4.37 -7.17 -2.24
N PHE A 253 5.49 -6.66 -2.75
CA PHE A 253 6.60 -7.49 -3.23
C PHE A 253 7.92 -6.72 -3.14
N SER A 254 9.01 -7.47 -2.99
CA SER A 254 10.35 -6.92 -3.12
C SER A 254 10.87 -7.03 -4.55
N GLU A 255 11.70 -6.06 -4.94
CA GLU A 255 12.44 -6.06 -6.20
C GLU A 255 13.81 -5.43 -5.94
N GLY A 256 14.89 -6.20 -6.16
CA GLY A 256 16.23 -5.82 -5.70
C GLY A 256 16.24 -5.47 -4.21
N GLU A 257 16.78 -4.32 -3.87
CA GLU A 257 16.90 -3.86 -2.48
C GLU A 257 15.68 -3.09 -1.98
N GLY A 258 14.60 -2.95 -2.77
CA GLY A 258 13.43 -2.13 -2.44
C GLY A 258 12.12 -2.92 -2.35
N GLU A 259 11.00 -2.20 -2.26
CA GLU A 259 9.68 -2.79 -2.10
C GLU A 259 8.58 -1.96 -2.77
N VAL A 260 7.53 -2.64 -3.20
CA VAL A 260 6.30 -2.02 -3.72
C VAL A 260 5.11 -2.53 -2.89
N LEU A 261 4.25 -1.61 -2.45
CA LEU A 261 2.93 -1.90 -1.90
C LEU A 261 1.86 -1.31 -2.82
N TYR A 262 0.85 -2.11 -3.17
CA TYR A 262 -0.23 -1.70 -4.06
C TYR A 262 -1.61 -1.99 -3.45
N THR A 263 -2.54 -1.03 -3.61
CA THR A 263 -3.97 -1.18 -3.24
C THR A 263 -4.88 -1.02 -4.46
N SER A 264 -5.98 -1.76 -4.50
CA SER A 264 -6.99 -1.67 -5.58
C SER A 264 -8.10 -0.63 -5.31
N PHE A 265 -8.04 0.09 -4.19
CA PHE A 265 -9.06 1.03 -3.75
C PHE A 265 -8.43 2.37 -3.35
N HIS A 266 -9.22 3.43 -3.43
CA HIS A 266 -8.86 4.75 -2.90
C HIS A 266 -8.83 4.72 -1.37
N ASN A 267 -7.78 5.26 -0.78
CA ASN A 267 -7.57 5.22 0.67
C ASN A 267 -8.35 6.32 1.38
N GLU A 268 -8.47 7.50 0.76
CA GLU A 268 -9.26 8.60 1.33
C GLU A 268 -10.76 8.27 1.45
N ALA A 269 -11.25 7.36 0.59
CA ALA A 269 -12.65 6.93 0.57
C ALA A 269 -13.05 6.07 1.78
N GLN A 270 -12.07 5.68 2.58
CA GLN A 270 -12.23 4.74 3.66
C GLN A 270 -12.55 5.42 4.98
N LYS A 271 -13.83 5.40 5.37
CA LYS A 271 -14.35 6.19 6.50
C LYS A 271 -14.59 5.38 7.78
N THR A 272 -14.21 4.11 7.80
CA THR A 272 -14.36 3.26 8.99
C THR A 272 -13.06 3.28 9.78
N THR A 273 -13.15 3.23 11.11
CA THR A 273 -11.97 3.18 12.01
C THR A 273 -11.03 2.02 11.66
N ASP A 274 -11.57 0.91 11.19
CA ASP A 274 -10.80 -0.26 10.78
C ASP A 274 -9.93 0.04 9.57
N MET A 275 -10.51 0.78 8.64
CA MET A 275 -9.83 1.08 7.41
C MET A 275 -8.87 2.27 7.59
N GLU A 276 -9.14 3.21 8.50
CA GLU A 276 -8.12 4.16 8.96
C GLU A 276 -6.89 3.43 9.50
N LYS A 277 -7.06 2.41 10.34
CA LYS A 277 -5.93 1.60 10.85
C LYS A 277 -5.20 0.86 9.74
N LEU A 278 -5.93 0.31 8.75
CA LEU A 278 -5.33 -0.40 7.63
C LEU A 278 -4.56 0.57 6.69
N VAL A 279 -5.13 1.73 6.39
CA VAL A 279 -4.44 2.79 5.63
C VAL A 279 -3.21 3.28 6.39
N ASN A 280 -3.32 3.50 7.70
CA ASN A 280 -2.19 3.88 8.55
C ASN A 280 -1.09 2.82 8.51
N TRP A 281 -1.46 1.55 8.49
CA TRP A 281 -0.52 0.46 8.35
C TRP A 281 0.24 0.49 7.01
N PHE A 282 -0.36 0.93 5.90
CA PHE A 282 0.37 1.08 4.64
C PHE A 282 1.51 2.08 4.76
N ALA A 283 1.24 3.26 5.34
CA ALA A 283 2.25 4.28 5.59
C ALA A 283 3.34 3.79 6.57
N VAL A 284 2.98 2.99 7.58
CA VAL A 284 3.97 2.41 8.50
C VAL A 284 4.81 1.34 7.78
N ARG A 285 4.18 0.46 6.99
CA ARG A 285 4.84 -0.67 6.32
C ARG A 285 5.87 -0.21 5.29
N THR A 286 5.55 0.83 4.51
CA THR A 286 6.46 1.40 3.51
C THR A 286 7.68 2.03 4.17
N ARG A 287 7.48 2.76 5.28
CA ARG A 287 8.57 3.38 6.05
C ARG A 287 9.46 2.38 6.77
N ALA A 288 8.85 1.32 7.28
CA ALA A 288 9.55 0.21 7.92
C ALA A 288 10.11 -0.80 6.91
N SER A 289 10.01 -0.56 5.60
CA SER A 289 10.34 -1.55 4.57
C SER A 289 11.80 -2.04 4.63
N LYS A 290 12.76 -1.13 4.79
CA LYS A 290 14.19 -1.49 5.01
C LYS A 290 14.36 -2.33 6.27
N LEU A 291 13.68 -1.96 7.35
CA LEU A 291 13.71 -2.67 8.62
C LEU A 291 13.08 -4.07 8.50
N ALA A 292 11.97 -4.19 7.80
CA ALA A 292 11.27 -5.45 7.55
C ALA A 292 12.14 -6.42 6.75
N ARG A 293 12.73 -5.95 5.64
CA ARG A 293 13.68 -6.75 4.86
C ARG A 293 14.90 -7.17 5.67
N ALA A 294 15.51 -6.25 6.42
CA ALA A 294 16.65 -6.55 7.28
C ALA A 294 16.30 -7.61 8.34
N THR A 295 15.06 -7.60 8.85
CA THR A 295 14.56 -8.59 9.82
C THR A 295 14.29 -9.93 9.15
N GLY A 296 13.65 -9.93 7.97
CA GLY A 296 13.41 -11.14 7.17
C GLY A 296 14.71 -11.84 6.76
N ALA A 297 15.78 -11.09 6.47
CA ALA A 297 17.10 -11.64 6.15
C ALA A 297 17.78 -12.37 7.34
N LEU A 298 17.27 -12.22 8.56
CA LEU A 298 17.72 -12.98 9.74
C LEU A 298 17.08 -14.38 9.79
N VAL A 299 15.98 -14.60 9.05
CA VAL A 299 15.37 -15.91 8.89
C VAL A 299 16.24 -16.73 7.94
N SER A 300 16.69 -17.89 8.40
CA SER A 300 17.71 -18.69 7.73
C SER A 300 17.46 -20.19 7.89
N GLY A 301 18.11 -20.99 7.03
CA GLY A 301 17.91 -22.44 7.00
C GLY A 301 16.55 -22.78 6.41
N ASP A 302 15.87 -23.75 7.04
CA ASP A 302 14.52 -24.20 6.65
C ASP A 302 13.40 -23.39 7.33
N ASP A 303 13.74 -22.38 8.14
CA ASP A 303 12.78 -21.50 8.78
C ASP A 303 12.08 -20.60 7.76
N VAL A 304 10.79 -20.36 8.00
CA VAL A 304 9.99 -19.38 7.26
C VAL A 304 9.49 -18.29 8.20
N VAL A 305 9.05 -17.16 7.64
CA VAL A 305 8.32 -16.13 8.38
C VAL A 305 6.90 -16.63 8.63
N LEU A 306 6.56 -16.91 9.89
CA LEU A 306 5.24 -17.39 10.31
C LEU A 306 4.28 -16.23 10.61
N GLN A 307 4.80 -15.14 11.16
CA GLN A 307 4.07 -13.90 11.40
C GLN A 307 5.03 -12.71 11.35
N GLU A 308 4.66 -11.66 10.62
CA GLU A 308 5.43 -10.41 10.53
C GLU A 308 4.56 -9.24 10.94
N VAL A 309 4.78 -8.71 12.13
CA VAL A 309 4.12 -7.51 12.63
C VAL A 309 5.00 -6.31 12.31
N VAL A 310 4.47 -5.39 11.50
CA VAL A 310 5.09 -4.10 11.22
C VAL A 310 4.19 -3.00 11.78
N ASP A 311 4.59 -2.41 12.90
CA ASP A 311 3.80 -1.45 13.66
C ASP A 311 4.70 -0.34 14.21
N THR A 312 4.12 0.58 14.97
CA THR A 312 4.81 1.67 15.64
C THR A 312 4.58 1.64 17.13
N ILE A 313 5.52 2.21 17.87
CA ILE A 313 5.44 2.38 19.32
C ILE A 313 5.78 3.82 19.70
N ASN A 314 5.12 4.31 20.76
CA ASN A 314 5.37 5.64 21.33
C ASN A 314 6.10 5.50 22.66
N GLN A 315 6.74 6.59 23.11
CA GLN A 315 7.32 6.67 24.45
C GLN A 315 6.28 6.30 25.52
N GLY A 316 6.60 5.30 26.35
CA GLY A 316 5.70 4.75 27.37
C GLY A 316 4.53 3.92 26.85
N GLY A 317 4.35 3.83 25.53
CA GLY A 317 3.27 3.06 24.91
C GLY A 317 3.51 1.56 25.04
N GLU A 318 2.42 0.81 25.19
CA GLU A 318 2.43 -0.65 25.27
C GLU A 318 1.66 -1.26 24.10
N LYS A 319 2.18 -2.37 23.56
CA LYS A 319 1.55 -3.14 22.49
C LYS A 319 1.59 -4.62 22.86
N SER A 320 0.58 -5.38 22.44
CA SER A 320 0.49 -6.81 22.72
C SER A 320 0.07 -7.55 21.46
N TYR A 321 0.81 -8.61 21.14
CA TYR A 321 0.58 -9.48 20.00
C TYR A 321 0.47 -10.93 20.48
N THR A 322 -0.15 -11.77 19.66
CA THR A 322 -0.36 -13.19 19.97
C THR A 322 0.10 -14.06 18.82
N PHE A 323 0.57 -15.26 19.18
CA PHE A 323 0.99 -16.30 18.27
C PHE A 323 0.55 -17.66 18.79
N ASN A 324 -0.19 -18.40 17.98
CA ASN A 324 -0.62 -19.75 18.33
C ASN A 324 0.40 -20.77 17.82
N ALA A 325 1.04 -21.49 18.75
CA ALA A 325 2.00 -22.54 18.45
C ALA A 325 1.34 -23.92 18.55
N THR A 326 1.76 -24.85 17.68
CA THR A 326 1.35 -26.27 17.74
C THR A 326 2.11 -27.05 18.82
N GLY A 327 3.32 -26.61 19.16
CA GLY A 327 4.27 -27.38 19.96
C GLY A 327 5.00 -28.49 19.21
N GLU A 328 4.80 -28.63 17.89
CA GLU A 328 5.50 -29.63 17.06
C GLU A 328 6.92 -29.22 16.67
N ALA A 329 7.21 -27.91 16.67
CA ALA A 329 8.51 -27.35 16.35
C ALA A 329 8.72 -26.03 17.08
N ASP A 330 9.98 -25.76 17.43
CA ASP A 330 10.41 -24.50 18.04
C ASP A 330 10.27 -23.32 17.08
N PHE A 331 10.24 -22.12 17.65
CA PHE A 331 10.19 -20.88 16.89
C PHE A 331 11.10 -19.81 17.50
N LYS A 332 11.34 -18.75 16.73
CA LYS A 332 12.15 -17.59 17.11
C LYS A 332 11.27 -16.35 17.13
N VAL A 333 11.42 -15.57 18.19
CA VAL A 333 10.89 -14.21 18.29
C VAL A 333 12.01 -13.24 17.98
N ILE A 334 11.85 -12.47 16.90
CA ILE A 334 12.83 -11.51 16.40
C ILE A 334 12.22 -10.11 16.49
N LEU A 335 12.85 -9.21 17.25
CA LEU A 335 12.44 -7.82 17.38
C LEU A 335 13.51 -6.90 16.81
N ASN A 336 13.16 -6.07 15.84
CA ASN A 336 14.08 -5.14 15.19
C ASN A 336 13.49 -3.72 15.12
N PHE A 337 14.34 -2.72 15.29
CA PHE A 337 14.01 -1.29 15.25
C PHE A 337 15.27 -0.44 15.06
N GLY A 338 15.13 0.84 14.70
CA GLY A 338 16.23 1.72 14.27
C GLY A 338 17.12 2.33 15.36
N GLY A 339 17.48 1.55 16.41
CA GLY A 339 18.25 2.01 17.58
C GLY A 339 17.42 2.85 18.56
N SER A 340 17.20 2.34 19.78
CA SER A 340 16.40 2.94 20.86
C SER A 340 16.38 1.96 22.05
N ALA A 341 15.44 2.08 23.01
CA ALA A 341 15.10 0.99 23.93
C ALA A 341 13.62 0.59 23.84
N ILE A 342 13.36 -0.71 23.66
CA ILE A 342 12.03 -1.33 23.74
C ILE A 342 12.13 -2.53 24.68
N ASP A 343 11.27 -2.58 25.69
CA ASP A 343 11.14 -3.78 26.52
C ASP A 343 10.25 -4.79 25.81
N ILE A 344 10.68 -6.06 25.83
CA ILE A 344 9.93 -7.20 25.33
C ILE A 344 9.66 -8.19 26.46
N SER A 345 8.43 -8.68 26.51
CA SER A 345 8.01 -9.79 27.37
C SER A 345 7.29 -10.83 26.51
N VAL A 346 7.67 -12.10 26.67
CA VAL A 346 7.02 -13.25 26.02
C VAL A 346 6.50 -14.16 27.12
N THR A 347 5.21 -14.49 27.07
CA THR A 347 4.58 -15.44 28.01
C THR A 347 3.91 -16.58 27.26
N ASP A 348 4.01 -17.80 27.81
CA ASP A 348 3.34 -18.99 27.26
C ASP A 348 1.83 -19.02 27.56
N SER A 349 1.17 -20.09 27.11
CA SER A 349 -0.28 -20.29 27.27
C SER A 349 -0.75 -20.43 28.72
N LYS A 350 0.18 -20.70 29.66
CA LYS A 350 -0.07 -20.78 31.11
C LYS A 350 0.25 -19.46 31.82
N GLY A 351 0.66 -18.43 31.08
CA GLY A 351 1.11 -17.14 31.63
C GLY A 351 2.52 -17.20 32.22
N SER A 352 3.30 -18.26 31.97
CA SER A 352 4.68 -18.36 32.45
C SER A 352 5.59 -17.50 31.57
N SER A 353 6.51 -16.76 32.20
CA SER A 353 7.49 -15.95 31.47
C SER A 353 8.48 -16.85 30.71
N VAL A 354 8.57 -16.61 29.40
CA VAL A 354 9.51 -17.27 28.46
C VAL A 354 10.72 -16.38 28.22
N ALA A 355 10.49 -15.07 28.13
CA ALA A 355 11.52 -14.06 27.99
C ALA A 355 11.03 -12.73 28.56
N GLU A 356 11.94 -11.99 29.17
CA GLU A 356 11.73 -10.60 29.60
C GLU A 356 13.06 -9.87 29.46
N GLN A 357 13.10 -8.84 28.63
CA GLN A 357 14.35 -8.17 28.27
C GLN A 357 14.09 -6.70 27.94
N SER A 358 14.94 -5.80 28.44
CA SER A 358 15.06 -4.46 27.86
C SER A 358 16.01 -4.54 26.67
N VAL A 359 15.48 -4.36 25.46
CA VAL A 359 16.26 -4.45 24.22
C VAL A 359 16.78 -3.06 23.89
N THR A 360 18.09 -2.86 24.07
CA THR A 360 18.81 -1.62 23.71
C THR A 360 19.71 -1.79 22.49
N THR A 361 19.89 -3.03 22.02
CA THR A 361 20.71 -3.38 20.85
C THR A 361 19.90 -4.28 19.92
N PRO A 362 19.09 -3.73 19.01
CA PRO A 362 18.40 -4.49 17.97
C PRO A 362 19.37 -4.92 16.84
N PRO A 363 19.09 -6.01 16.12
CA PRO A 363 17.95 -6.91 16.31
C PRO A 363 18.13 -7.81 17.54
N TYR A 364 17.05 -8.01 18.29
CA TYR A 364 16.94 -9.02 19.33
C TYR A 364 16.36 -10.31 18.76
N THR A 365 16.91 -11.46 19.14
CA THR A 365 16.38 -12.77 18.76
C THR A 365 16.32 -13.67 19.98
N LYS A 366 15.18 -14.33 20.15
CA LYS A 366 14.94 -15.32 21.20
C LYS A 366 14.38 -16.60 20.61
N GLU A 367 15.12 -17.70 20.75
CA GLU A 367 14.60 -19.04 20.52
C GLU A 367 13.64 -19.43 21.65
N VAL A 368 12.51 -20.02 21.26
CA VAL A 368 11.43 -20.45 22.13
C VAL A 368 11.18 -21.94 21.92
N ASP A 369 11.42 -22.72 22.97
CA ASP A 369 10.99 -24.10 23.08
C ASP A 369 9.46 -24.14 23.08
N ALA A 370 8.90 -24.59 21.97
CA ALA A 370 7.48 -24.42 21.68
C ALA A 370 6.64 -25.45 22.42
N LYS A 371 5.67 -24.96 23.18
CA LYS A 371 4.58 -25.75 23.73
C LYS A 371 3.32 -25.40 22.98
N GLU A 372 2.40 -26.35 22.90
CA GLU A 372 1.08 -26.09 22.33
C GLU A 372 0.38 -24.92 23.05
N GLY A 373 -0.19 -24.02 22.25
CA GLY A 373 -1.07 -22.96 22.69
C GLY A 373 -0.58 -21.55 22.38
N LYS A 374 -1.30 -20.59 22.94
CA LYS A 374 -1.13 -19.16 22.67
C LYS A 374 0.02 -18.56 23.45
N TYR A 375 0.96 -17.96 22.72
CA TYR A 375 1.98 -17.07 23.27
C TYR A 375 1.52 -15.62 23.18
N THR A 376 1.85 -14.83 24.21
CA THR A 376 1.62 -13.38 24.21
C THR A 376 2.97 -12.66 24.20
N ILE A 377 3.16 -11.76 23.24
CA ILE A 377 4.35 -10.92 23.10
C ILE A 377 3.95 -9.48 23.41
N LYS A 378 4.45 -8.93 24.51
CA LYS A 378 4.22 -7.55 24.91
C LYS A 378 5.46 -6.72 24.64
N LEU A 379 5.25 -5.54 24.07
CA LEU A 379 6.29 -4.54 23.82
C LEU A 379 5.97 -3.26 24.58
N LYS A 380 6.99 -2.60 25.14
CA LYS A 380 6.86 -1.30 25.79
C LYS A 380 7.96 -0.35 25.33
N GLY A 381 7.59 0.82 24.83
CA GLY A 381 8.56 1.82 24.40
C GLY A 381 9.17 2.53 25.61
N THR A 382 10.46 2.29 25.90
CA THR A 382 11.13 2.85 27.09
C THR A 382 12.02 4.03 26.77
N GLU A 383 12.74 4.00 25.65
CA GLU A 383 13.46 5.15 25.11
C GLU A 383 13.13 5.26 23.63
N ILE A 384 12.21 6.15 23.27
CA ILE A 384 11.66 6.27 21.91
C ILE A 384 11.99 7.66 21.34
N PRO A 385 12.72 7.74 20.20
CA PRO A 385 13.27 9.00 19.70
C PRO A 385 12.22 9.92 19.03
N SER A 386 11.09 9.37 18.60
CA SER A 386 10.02 10.11 17.93
C SER A 386 8.68 9.44 18.12
N ALA A 387 7.58 10.19 17.97
CA ALA A 387 6.26 9.57 17.87
C ALA A 387 6.19 8.60 16.67
N ASN A 388 5.34 7.59 16.78
CA ASN A 388 5.11 6.56 15.77
C ASN A 388 6.42 5.89 15.31
N TYR A 389 7.28 5.55 16.26
CA TYR A 389 8.58 4.95 15.98
C TYR A 389 8.42 3.52 15.46
N PRO A 390 8.89 3.21 14.25
CA PRO A 390 8.62 1.92 13.61
C PRO A 390 9.44 0.79 14.24
N PHE A 391 8.82 -0.37 14.37
CA PHE A 391 9.49 -1.62 14.70
C PHE A 391 8.96 -2.76 13.83
N VAL A 392 9.73 -3.83 13.75
CA VAL A 392 9.33 -5.10 13.13
C VAL A 392 9.49 -6.21 14.15
N LEU A 393 8.39 -6.91 14.41
CA LEU A 393 8.36 -8.13 15.21
C LEU A 393 8.08 -9.30 14.27
N THR A 394 9.02 -10.22 14.16
CA THR A 394 8.90 -11.42 13.34
C THR A 394 8.90 -12.66 14.20
N ILE A 395 7.97 -13.57 13.92
CA ILE A 395 8.00 -14.93 14.41
C ILE A 395 8.40 -15.81 13.24
N SER A 396 9.46 -16.59 13.44
CA SER A 396 10.01 -17.48 12.41
C SER A 396 10.25 -18.87 12.96
N GLY A 397 10.23 -19.86 12.08
CA GLY A 397 10.42 -21.27 12.42
C GLY A 397 9.95 -22.16 11.28
N ALA A 398 10.01 -23.48 11.48
CA ALA A 398 9.38 -24.42 10.56
C ALA A 398 7.87 -24.15 10.45
N GLN A 399 7.28 -24.41 9.27
CA GLN A 399 5.83 -24.23 9.07
C GLN A 399 4.98 -24.99 10.12
N ALA A 400 5.47 -26.15 10.58
CA ALA A 400 4.83 -26.97 11.61
C ALA A 400 4.71 -26.28 12.97
N ALA A 401 5.50 -25.24 13.26
CA ALA A 401 5.44 -24.52 14.54
C ALA A 401 4.15 -23.69 14.70
N ALA A 402 3.55 -23.24 13.59
CA ALA A 402 2.39 -22.35 13.61
C ALA A 402 1.07 -23.12 13.52
N ALA A 403 0.15 -22.84 14.44
CA ALA A 403 -1.20 -23.38 14.41
C ALA A 403 -2.12 -22.56 13.49
N ASP A 404 -3.26 -23.14 13.08
CA ASP A 404 -4.32 -22.44 12.35
C ASP A 404 -5.54 -22.23 13.27
N PRO A 405 -5.98 -20.97 13.53
CA PRO A 405 -5.39 -19.72 13.05
C PRO A 405 -4.13 -19.33 13.82
N ILE A 406 -3.16 -18.75 13.10
CA ILE A 406 -1.91 -18.20 13.67
C ILE A 406 -2.21 -17.09 14.69
N TYR A 407 -3.25 -16.31 14.40
CA TYR A 407 -3.75 -15.19 15.20
C TYR A 407 -5.24 -15.40 15.51
N GLU A 408 -5.60 -15.30 16.79
CA GLU A 408 -6.99 -15.23 17.25
C GLU A 408 -7.45 -13.77 17.34
N SER A 409 -8.56 -13.44 16.67
CA SER A 409 -9.17 -12.12 16.78
C SER A 409 -9.53 -11.80 18.23
N THR A 410 -9.15 -10.62 18.70
CA THR A 410 -9.55 -10.10 20.01
C THR A 410 -10.97 -9.53 19.92
N SER A 411 -11.98 -10.36 19.66
CA SER A 411 -13.37 -9.90 19.64
C SER A 411 -13.87 -9.64 21.06
N THR A 412 -13.72 -8.39 21.51
CA THR A 412 -14.48 -7.83 22.63
C THR A 412 -15.03 -6.46 22.21
N SER A 413 -16.36 -6.40 22.04
CA SER A 413 -17.26 -5.24 22.18
C SER A 413 -16.88 -3.89 21.56
N SER A 414 -17.75 -3.42 20.64
CA SER A 414 -18.04 -2.03 20.28
C SER A 414 -17.31 -0.95 21.09
N ASP A 415 -16.24 -0.40 20.52
CA ASP A 415 -15.56 0.78 21.07
C ASP A 415 -16.21 2.04 20.48
N THR A 416 -17.08 2.69 21.26
CA THR A 416 -17.65 4.00 20.94
C THR A 416 -16.59 5.07 21.14
N GLY A 417 -15.70 5.25 20.16
CA GLY A 417 -14.66 6.27 20.16
C GLY A 417 -15.20 7.68 19.95
N THR A 418 -15.57 8.36 21.03
CA THR A 418 -15.82 9.81 21.05
C THR A 418 -14.52 10.56 21.37
N THR A 419 -14.24 11.60 20.56
CA THR A 419 -13.47 12.86 20.83
C THR A 419 -12.62 13.32 19.64
N LEU A 420 -12.20 12.43 18.72
CA LEU A 420 -11.54 12.82 17.46
C LEU A 420 -12.55 13.15 16.34
N GLU A 421 -13.77 12.62 16.42
CA GLU A 421 -14.78 12.63 15.35
C GLU A 421 -15.32 14.02 14.98
N GLN A 422 -15.37 14.99 15.90
CA GLN A 422 -16.07 16.25 15.64
C GLN A 422 -15.22 17.25 14.84
N GLY A 423 -13.92 17.35 15.12
CA GLY A 423 -13.01 18.29 14.44
C GLY A 423 -12.61 17.86 13.02
N ILE A 424 -12.72 16.55 12.75
CA ILE A 424 -12.36 15.92 11.48
C ILE A 424 -13.52 16.01 10.47
N LYS A 425 -14.77 15.83 10.91
CA LYS A 425 -15.97 15.96 10.07
C LYS A 425 -16.09 17.33 9.40
N ASP A 426 -15.79 18.41 10.12
CA ASP A 426 -15.91 19.78 9.59
C ASP A 426 -14.81 20.14 8.56
N LYS A 427 -13.62 19.54 8.67
CA LYS A 427 -12.53 19.73 7.69
C LYS A 427 -12.74 18.88 6.44
N ILE A 428 -13.28 17.66 6.58
CA ILE A 428 -13.61 16.77 5.46
C ILE A 428 -14.74 17.34 4.59
N ILE A 429 -15.75 17.98 5.19
CA ILE A 429 -16.83 18.65 4.43
C ILE A 429 -16.28 19.83 3.60
N SER A 430 -15.24 20.52 4.09
CA SER A 430 -14.55 21.59 3.37
C SER A 430 -13.72 21.07 2.19
N PHE A 431 -13.11 19.89 2.32
CA PHE A 431 -12.36 19.23 1.27
C PHE A 431 -13.24 18.64 0.17
N LEU A 432 -14.37 17.99 0.51
CA LEU A 432 -15.34 17.48 -0.48
C LEU A 432 -15.88 18.58 -1.41
N LYS A 433 -16.00 19.81 -0.89
CA LYS A 433 -16.35 20.99 -1.71
C LYS A 433 -15.23 21.42 -2.67
N LYS A 434 -13.97 21.11 -2.36
CA LYS A 434 -12.81 21.42 -3.20
C LYS A 434 -12.52 20.32 -4.22
N VAL A 435 -12.63 19.04 -3.87
CA VAL A 435 -12.46 17.93 -4.81
C VAL A 435 -13.58 17.91 -5.85
N ALA A 436 -14.83 18.15 -5.45
CA ALA A 436 -15.93 18.34 -6.40
C ALA A 436 -15.70 19.52 -7.36
N LEU A 437 -14.99 20.56 -6.91
CA LEU A 437 -14.60 21.71 -7.74
C LEU A 437 -13.50 21.33 -8.76
N TYR A 438 -12.51 20.51 -8.37
CA TYR A 438 -11.42 20.09 -9.27
C TYR A 438 -11.81 18.95 -10.23
N ALA A 439 -12.64 18.00 -9.80
CA ALA A 439 -13.26 17.00 -10.69
C ALA A 439 -14.14 17.70 -11.74
N GLY A 440 -14.85 18.76 -11.35
CA GLY A 440 -15.60 19.62 -12.27
C GLY A 440 -14.71 20.35 -13.29
N ILE A 441 -13.54 20.85 -12.89
CA ILE A 441 -12.61 21.58 -13.78
C ILE A 441 -11.84 20.63 -14.71
N GLY A 442 -11.44 19.44 -14.24
CA GLY A 442 -10.80 18.41 -15.06
C GLY A 442 -11.73 17.86 -16.15
N PHE A 443 -13.01 17.66 -15.81
CA PHE A 443 -14.05 17.25 -16.75
C PHE A 443 -14.35 18.35 -17.79
N LEU A 444 -14.38 19.62 -17.36
CA LEU A 444 -14.48 20.78 -18.26
C LEU A 444 -13.27 20.91 -19.19
N GLY A 445 -12.05 20.64 -18.72
CA GLY A 445 -10.83 20.68 -19.52
C GLY A 445 -10.84 19.63 -20.65
N ILE A 446 -11.30 18.42 -20.35
CA ILE A 446 -11.46 17.34 -21.33
C ILE A 446 -12.59 17.66 -22.32
N ILE A 447 -13.72 18.21 -21.86
CA ILE A 447 -14.81 18.66 -22.72
C ILE A 447 -14.36 19.78 -23.67
N VAL A 448 -13.61 20.77 -23.17
CA VAL A 448 -13.07 21.87 -23.99
C VAL A 448 -12.08 21.36 -25.03
N LEU A 449 -11.22 20.39 -24.68
CA LEU A 449 -10.30 19.75 -25.62
C LEU A 449 -11.05 18.98 -26.72
N ILE A 450 -12.08 18.22 -26.34
CA ILE A 450 -12.94 17.47 -27.26
C ILE A 450 -13.70 18.42 -28.19
N VAL A 451 -14.25 19.53 -27.66
CA VAL A 451 -14.93 20.56 -28.45
C VAL A 451 -13.97 21.23 -29.44
N LEU A 452 -12.73 21.54 -29.03
CA LEU A 452 -11.71 22.10 -29.93
C LEU A 452 -11.34 21.13 -31.06
N ILE A 453 -11.19 19.84 -30.75
CA ILE A 453 -10.93 18.79 -31.75
C ILE A 453 -12.11 18.69 -32.73
N ILE A 454 -13.36 18.70 -32.23
CA ILE A 454 -14.57 18.66 -33.07
C ILE A 454 -14.65 19.90 -33.98
N VAL A 455 -14.34 21.09 -33.47
CA VAL A 455 -14.34 22.33 -34.27
C VAL A 455 -13.28 22.28 -35.37
N LEU A 456 -12.08 21.76 -35.09
CA LEU A 456 -11.00 21.61 -36.07
C LEU A 456 -11.37 20.58 -37.17
N VAL A 457 -11.97 19.45 -36.80
CA VAL A 457 -12.44 18.41 -37.74
C VAL A 457 -13.58 18.94 -38.62
N LYS A 458 -14.54 19.65 -38.04
CA LYS A 458 -15.70 20.23 -38.76
C LYS A 458 -15.27 21.34 -39.72
N ARG A 459 -14.23 22.12 -39.38
CA ARG A 459 -13.64 23.15 -40.25
C ARG A 459 -12.85 22.55 -41.42
N SER A 460 -12.20 21.40 -41.21
CA SER A 460 -11.55 20.61 -42.26
C SER A 460 -12.58 20.01 -43.26
N HIS A 461 -13.71 19.50 -42.76
CA HIS A 461 -14.78 18.94 -43.59
C HIS A 461 -15.53 20.00 -44.41
N ARG A 462 -15.75 21.20 -43.86
CA ARG A 462 -16.34 22.33 -44.62
C ARG A 462 -15.49 22.80 -45.80
N LYS A 463 -14.16 22.70 -45.70
CA LYS A 463 -13.26 23.05 -46.82
C LYS A 463 -13.31 22.02 -47.96
N LYS A 464 -13.57 20.74 -47.68
CA LYS A 464 -13.71 19.70 -48.72
C LYS A 464 -15.02 19.81 -49.50
N ASN A 465 -16.12 20.25 -48.87
CA ASN A 465 -17.44 20.28 -49.51
C ASN A 465 -17.74 21.56 -50.34
N GLN A 466 -16.80 22.50 -50.46
CA GLN A 466 -16.97 23.73 -51.27
C GLN A 466 -16.29 23.69 -52.65
N THR A 467 -15.82 22.53 -53.12
CA THR A 467 -15.08 22.42 -54.40
C THR A 467 -15.80 21.70 -55.53
N GLN A 468 -17.11 21.41 -55.42
CA GLN A 468 -17.86 20.80 -56.53
C GLN A 468 -18.68 21.86 -57.30
N PRO A 469 -18.44 22.07 -58.62
CA PRO A 469 -19.21 23.01 -59.42
C PRO A 469 -20.61 22.47 -59.75
N PRO A 470 -21.63 23.34 -59.91
CA PRO A 470 -23.01 22.92 -60.11
C PRO A 470 -23.27 22.35 -61.50
N ALA A 471 -24.14 21.32 -61.56
CA ALA A 471 -24.54 20.61 -62.76
C ALA A 471 -25.51 21.41 -63.65
N THR A 472 -25.37 21.24 -64.96
CA THR A 472 -26.15 21.91 -66.01
C THR A 472 -27.59 21.35 -66.14
N PRO A 473 -28.64 22.16 -66.35
CA PRO A 473 -30.02 21.67 -66.49
C PRO A 473 -30.31 21.15 -67.92
N PRO A 474 -31.28 20.22 -68.07
CA PRO A 474 -31.64 19.64 -69.37
C PRO A 474 -32.50 20.57 -70.24
N ALA A 475 -32.33 20.48 -71.56
CA ALA A 475 -32.95 21.33 -72.58
C ALA A 475 -34.45 21.01 -72.83
N GLN A 476 -35.27 22.05 -73.00
CA GLN A 476 -36.68 21.95 -73.44
C GLN A 476 -36.82 21.93 -74.98
N PRO A 477 -37.80 21.18 -75.53
CA PRO A 477 -38.09 21.14 -76.97
C PRO A 477 -38.92 22.35 -77.47
N PRO A 478 -38.88 22.65 -78.79
CA PRO A 478 -39.32 23.94 -79.34
C PRO A 478 -40.85 24.06 -79.48
N THR A 479 -41.39 25.22 -79.13
CA THR A 479 -42.78 25.62 -79.40
C THR A 479 -42.86 26.59 -80.58
N THR A 480 -43.78 26.30 -81.49
CA THR A 480 -44.14 27.08 -82.69
C THR A 480 -44.90 28.38 -82.35
N PRO A 481 -44.76 29.46 -83.14
CA PRO A 481 -45.40 30.75 -82.87
C PRO A 481 -46.81 30.87 -83.47
N PRO A 482 -47.75 31.61 -82.82
CA PRO A 482 -48.99 32.00 -83.47
C PRO A 482 -48.89 33.40 -84.12
N VAL A 483 -49.69 33.52 -85.17
CA VAL A 483 -49.84 34.61 -86.15
C VAL A 483 -50.51 35.84 -85.55
N ALA A 484 -50.08 37.02 -86.01
CA ALA A 484 -50.58 38.35 -85.64
C ALA A 484 -51.97 38.68 -86.24
N LYS A 485 -52.71 39.53 -85.53
CA LYS A 485 -53.59 40.56 -86.11
C LYS A 485 -53.28 41.89 -85.46
#